data_AF-A0A644UR04-F1
#
_entry.id   AF-A0A644UR04-F1
#
_cell.length_a   1.000
_cell.length_b   1.000
_cell.length_c   1.000
_cell.angle_alpha   90.00
_cell.angle_beta   90.00
_cell.angle_gamma   90.00
#
_symmetry.space_group_name_H-M   'P 1'
#
loop_
_entity.id
_entity.type
_entity.pdbx_description
1 polymer ?
#
loop_
_entity_poly.entity_id
_entity_poly.type
_entity_poly.pdbx_seq_one_letter_code
_entity_poly.pdbx_strand_id
1 'polypeptide(L)'
;MNIAERHKNFIDRDKLYSIIEGEVPTESQVDEILNYALKLKGIGLGDVGALLRVTDSNQIHKIMETAKIIKEDIYGKRLVLFAPLYTGNVCVNNCTYCSFRKDNHLIKRKILTMDEIAQETSALLKQGHKRVLLICGENNYNGTDYMIEALRTTYGVRERDGKDYIRRINVELAPMEVNDFARLKAEKIGTYVCFQETYDEKMYERFHPKGTPKADYLYRLTVMDRAMEGGVDDVGIGALLGLIDYRFEVLAMIEHAKHLESAFGCGPHTVSVPRMEPAVGAPDSENVPSPVSDDDFKKLVAIIRIALPYTGIILSTRENDQMRNELIRYGVSQVSAASKTNPGSYAHDEEGTGTQFSTGDHRSLDEVISSLADAGYIPSFCTGCYRKGRVGHDFMDLAKPGLIKDFCLPNAMFTFQEYLEDFASEETKRKGLALIEKMTNEITKPQLQKKIEENLESIHKGQRDIYF
;
A
#
# COMPACT_ATOMS: atom_id res chain seq x y z
N MET A 1 20.82 10.81 10.67
CA MET A 1 20.56 9.38 10.96
C MET A 1 21.05 9.08 12.36
N ASN A 2 20.19 8.56 13.23
CA ASN A 2 20.52 8.15 14.60
C ASN A 2 20.66 6.63 14.70
N ILE A 3 21.89 6.11 14.55
CA ILE A 3 22.15 4.66 14.59
C ILE A 3 21.82 4.05 15.96
N ALA A 4 21.92 4.84 17.04
CA ALA A 4 21.68 4.36 18.39
C ALA A 4 20.20 4.03 18.68
N GLU A 5 19.27 4.45 17.81
CA GLU A 5 17.84 4.13 17.94
C GLU A 5 17.47 2.79 17.30
N ARG A 6 18.32 2.22 16.44
CA ARG A 6 18.01 1.00 15.70
C ARG A 6 17.87 -0.23 16.60
N HIS A 7 17.01 -1.15 16.18
CA HIS A 7 16.74 -2.45 16.84
C HIS A 7 16.23 -2.34 18.28
N LYS A 8 15.58 -1.21 18.62
CA LYS A 8 14.99 -0.97 19.94
C LYS A 8 13.48 -0.92 19.86
N ASN A 9 12.84 -1.20 21.00
CA ASN A 9 11.43 -0.89 21.13
C ASN A 9 11.27 0.64 21.22
N PHE A 10 10.67 1.23 20.19
CA PHE A 10 10.38 2.65 20.08
C PHE A 10 8.90 2.99 20.38
N ILE A 11 8.11 2.01 20.82
CA ILE A 11 6.69 2.17 21.18
C ILE A 11 6.55 2.25 22.69
N ASP A 12 6.17 3.43 23.17
CA ASP A 12 5.84 3.65 24.58
C ASP A 12 4.32 3.45 24.79
N ARG A 13 3.92 2.23 25.18
CA ARG A 13 2.51 1.86 25.38
C ARG A 13 1.76 2.84 26.27
N ASP A 14 2.33 3.17 27.43
CA ASP A 14 1.63 3.94 28.45
C ASP A 14 1.45 5.39 27.98
N LYS A 15 2.47 5.95 27.31
CA LYS A 15 2.36 7.24 26.63
C LYS A 15 1.26 7.23 25.58
N LEU A 16 1.20 6.23 24.70
CA LEU A 16 0.19 6.19 23.65
C LEU A 16 -1.24 6.09 24.21
N TYR A 17 -1.46 5.26 25.23
CA TYR A 17 -2.75 5.20 25.92
C TYR A 17 -3.11 6.52 26.59
N SER A 18 -2.15 7.18 27.27
CA SER A 18 -2.39 8.49 27.89
C SER A 18 -2.83 9.55 26.87
N ILE A 19 -2.34 9.47 25.63
CA ILE A 19 -2.76 10.37 24.55
C ILE A 19 -4.21 10.03 24.14
N ILE A 20 -4.60 8.77 24.03
CA ILE A 20 -5.96 8.38 23.64
C ILE A 20 -7.00 8.75 24.70
N GLU A 21 -6.60 8.74 25.97
CA GLU A 21 -7.44 9.08 27.13
C GLU A 21 -7.54 10.60 27.39
N GLY A 22 -6.83 11.42 26.60
CA GLY A 22 -6.87 12.87 26.74
C GLY A 22 -8.24 13.49 26.46
N GLU A 23 -8.38 14.79 26.74
CA GLU A 23 -9.64 15.51 26.49
C GLU A 23 -9.93 15.64 24.99
N VAL A 24 -11.23 15.65 24.65
CA VAL A 24 -11.70 15.98 23.29
C VAL A 24 -11.30 17.42 22.99
N PRO A 25 -10.62 17.69 21.87
CA PRO A 25 -10.19 19.05 21.57
C PRO A 25 -11.39 19.98 21.31
N THR A 26 -11.22 21.24 21.66
CA THR A 26 -12.13 22.32 21.25
C THR A 26 -12.03 22.56 19.75
N GLU A 27 -13.07 23.17 19.16
CA GLU A 27 -13.07 23.52 17.73
C GLU A 27 -11.86 24.39 17.34
N SER A 28 -11.47 25.35 18.18
CA SER A 28 -10.30 26.20 17.95
C SER A 28 -9.00 25.38 17.88
N GLN A 29 -8.84 24.39 18.76
CA GLN A 29 -7.65 23.52 18.74
C GLN A 29 -7.61 22.66 17.47
N VAL A 30 -8.76 22.14 17.03
CA VAL A 30 -8.84 21.40 15.76
C VAL A 30 -8.47 22.32 14.59
N ASP A 31 -9.03 23.53 14.52
CA ASP A 31 -8.73 24.47 13.44
C ASP A 31 -7.24 24.88 13.44
N GLU A 32 -6.61 25.07 14.61
CA GLU A 32 -5.16 25.33 14.72
C GLU A 32 -4.32 24.17 14.15
N ILE A 33 -4.65 22.92 14.51
CA ILE A 33 -3.96 21.72 14.00
C ILE A 33 -4.11 21.62 12.48
N LEU A 34 -5.33 21.79 11.96
CA LEU A 34 -5.59 21.67 10.52
C LEU A 34 -4.91 22.78 9.71
N ASN A 35 -4.91 24.02 10.22
CA ASN A 35 -4.19 25.13 9.60
C ASN A 35 -2.67 24.89 9.57
N TYR A 36 -2.11 24.26 10.61
CA TYR A 36 -0.71 23.84 10.59
C TYR A 36 -0.45 22.73 9.58
N ALA A 37 -1.33 21.72 9.52
CA ALA A 37 -1.21 20.59 8.60
C ALA A 37 -1.13 20.99 7.12
N LEU A 38 -1.84 22.06 6.72
CA LEU A 38 -1.79 22.63 5.37
C LEU A 38 -0.41 23.16 4.96
N LYS A 39 0.54 23.27 5.88
CA LYS A 39 1.95 23.58 5.58
C LYS A 39 2.73 22.36 5.04
N LEU A 40 2.09 21.19 4.96
CA LEU A 40 2.62 19.93 4.44
C LEU A 40 3.85 19.39 5.20
N LYS A 41 3.98 19.71 6.49
CA LYS A 41 5.13 19.28 7.33
C LYS A 41 4.83 18.06 8.21
N GLY A 42 3.65 17.45 8.06
CA GLY A 42 3.12 16.49 9.03
C GLY A 42 2.71 17.16 10.34
N ILE A 43 2.12 16.39 11.25
CA ILE A 43 1.69 16.89 12.58
C ILE A 43 2.28 16.05 13.72
N GLY A 44 2.27 16.62 14.92
CA GLY A 44 2.79 15.97 16.13
C GLY A 44 1.93 14.80 16.58
N LEU A 45 2.49 13.94 17.45
CA LEU A 45 1.74 12.80 18.00
C LEU A 45 0.56 13.26 18.87
N GLY A 46 0.72 14.35 19.63
CA GLY A 46 -0.35 14.97 20.41
C GLY A 46 -1.50 15.48 19.53
N ASP A 47 -1.17 16.12 18.40
CA ASP A 47 -2.15 16.61 17.43
C ASP A 47 -2.92 15.45 16.79
N VAL A 48 -2.22 14.38 16.39
CA VAL A 48 -2.85 13.16 15.87
C VAL A 48 -3.83 12.59 16.89
N GLY A 49 -3.40 12.49 18.15
CA GLY A 49 -4.26 12.06 19.25
C GLY A 49 -5.50 12.93 19.39
N ALA A 50 -5.33 14.26 19.37
CA ALA A 50 -6.44 15.20 19.42
C ALA A 50 -7.45 14.97 18.30
N LEU A 51 -7.00 14.86 17.05
CA LEU A 51 -7.88 14.60 15.91
C LEU A 51 -8.60 13.23 16.01
N LEU A 52 -7.92 12.20 16.52
CA LEU A 52 -8.53 10.87 16.71
C LEU A 52 -9.68 10.87 17.73
N ARG A 53 -9.62 11.76 18.73
CA ARG A 53 -10.65 11.92 19.76
C ARG A 53 -11.84 12.78 19.32
N VAL A 54 -11.79 13.39 18.13
CA VAL A 54 -12.92 14.14 17.57
C VAL A 54 -14.06 13.19 17.22
N THR A 55 -15.25 13.51 17.73
CA THR A 55 -16.51 12.78 17.47
C THR A 55 -17.57 13.64 16.79
N ASP A 56 -17.40 14.97 16.77
CA ASP A 56 -18.33 15.89 16.11
C ASP A 56 -18.23 15.75 14.58
N SER A 57 -19.37 15.53 13.92
CA SER A 57 -19.43 15.26 12.48
C SER A 57 -18.94 16.43 11.62
N ASN A 58 -19.19 17.68 12.03
CA ASN A 58 -18.73 18.85 11.27
C ASN A 58 -17.21 18.97 11.34
N GLN A 59 -16.61 18.74 12.51
CA GLN A 59 -15.16 18.71 12.65
C GLN A 59 -14.51 17.53 11.93
N ILE A 60 -15.13 16.34 11.93
CA ILE A 60 -14.66 15.20 11.13
C ILE A 60 -14.65 15.57 9.64
N HIS A 61 -15.69 16.23 9.15
CA HIS A 61 -15.73 16.70 7.77
C HIS A 61 -14.60 17.72 7.47
N LYS A 62 -14.29 18.65 8.40
CA LYS A 62 -13.13 19.55 8.27
C LYS A 62 -11.81 18.79 8.19
N ILE A 63 -11.62 17.74 9.00
CA ILE A 63 -10.44 16.87 8.96
C ILE A 63 -10.33 16.20 7.57
N MET A 64 -11.42 15.64 7.07
CA MET A 64 -11.47 14.98 5.77
C MET A 64 -11.16 15.96 4.63
N GLU A 65 -11.77 17.14 4.59
CA GLU A 65 -11.48 18.13 3.54
C GLU A 65 -10.03 18.64 3.61
N THR A 66 -9.46 18.80 4.81
CA THR A 66 -8.02 19.13 4.96
C THR A 66 -7.13 18.03 4.35
N ALA A 67 -7.44 16.76 4.62
CA ALA A 67 -6.70 15.63 4.07
C ALA A 67 -6.81 15.54 2.54
N LYS A 68 -7.97 15.88 1.97
CA LYS A 68 -8.18 15.99 0.53
C LYS A 68 -7.30 17.07 -0.09
N ILE A 69 -7.23 18.27 0.49
CA ILE A 69 -6.34 19.35 0.02
C ILE A 69 -4.89 18.87 0.00
N ILE A 70 -4.41 18.30 1.11
CA ILE A 70 -3.04 17.75 1.22
C ILE A 70 -2.80 16.66 0.17
N LYS A 71 -3.76 15.76 -0.04
CA LYS A 71 -3.66 14.71 -1.05
C LYS A 71 -3.55 15.32 -2.44
N GLU A 72 -4.37 16.30 -2.78
CA GLU A 72 -4.36 16.94 -4.10
C GLU A 72 -3.07 17.72 -4.36
N ASP A 73 -2.51 18.39 -3.35
CA ASP A 73 -1.24 19.12 -3.48
C ASP A 73 -0.04 18.20 -3.76
N ILE A 74 -0.04 16.99 -3.19
CA ILE A 74 1.11 16.06 -3.25
C ILE A 74 0.92 14.99 -4.34
N TYR A 75 -0.24 14.35 -4.38
CA TYR A 75 -0.54 13.24 -5.30
C TYR A 75 -1.38 13.68 -6.49
N GLY A 76 -2.08 14.81 -6.38
CA GLY A 76 -3.08 15.22 -7.35
C GLY A 76 -4.18 14.18 -7.51
N LYS A 77 -4.68 14.07 -8.74
CA LYS A 77 -5.68 13.09 -9.15
C LYS A 77 -5.09 11.71 -9.46
N ARG A 78 -3.79 11.50 -9.27
CA ARG A 78 -3.14 10.21 -9.55
C ARG A 78 -3.56 9.15 -8.53
N LEU A 79 -3.84 7.95 -9.02
CA LEU A 79 -4.03 6.77 -8.21
C LEU A 79 -3.25 5.58 -8.79
N VAL A 80 -2.30 5.04 -8.03
CA VAL A 80 -1.46 3.92 -8.49
C VAL A 80 -2.19 2.60 -8.30
N LEU A 81 -2.18 1.74 -9.32
CA LEU A 81 -2.81 0.42 -9.29
C LEU A 81 -1.76 -0.69 -9.22
N PHE A 82 -2.06 -1.74 -8.46
CA PHE A 82 -1.27 -2.98 -8.40
C PHE A 82 -2.18 -4.19 -8.17
N ALA A 83 -1.61 -5.40 -8.19
CA ALA A 83 -2.29 -6.61 -7.78
C ALA A 83 -1.40 -7.43 -6.81
N PRO A 84 -1.96 -8.04 -5.77
CA PRO A 84 -1.26 -9.05 -4.99
C PRO A 84 -1.18 -10.36 -5.79
N LEU A 85 -0.04 -11.04 -5.77
CA LEU A 85 0.13 -12.39 -6.29
C LEU A 85 0.58 -13.27 -5.12
N TYR A 86 -0.33 -14.13 -4.66
CA TYR A 86 -0.08 -15.05 -3.57
C TYR A 86 0.74 -16.23 -4.08
N THR A 87 2.03 -16.28 -3.72
CA THR A 87 2.93 -17.36 -4.15
C THR A 87 2.81 -18.61 -3.27
N GLY A 88 2.11 -18.51 -2.13
CA GLY A 88 1.77 -19.67 -1.31
C GLY A 88 1.03 -19.34 -0.01
N ASN A 89 0.27 -20.31 0.50
CA ASN A 89 -0.54 -20.19 1.72
C ASN A 89 -0.07 -21.12 2.87
N VAL A 90 1.05 -21.82 2.68
CA VAL A 90 1.70 -22.60 3.76
C VAL A 90 2.27 -21.64 4.78
N CYS A 91 1.98 -21.84 6.06
CA CYS A 91 2.45 -21.00 7.14
C CYS A 91 2.72 -21.82 8.41
N VAL A 92 3.80 -21.53 9.11
CA VAL A 92 4.14 -22.13 10.41
C VAL A 92 3.54 -21.36 11.59
N ASN A 93 3.03 -20.15 11.36
CA ASN A 93 2.39 -19.35 12.39
C ASN A 93 0.93 -19.72 12.59
N ASN A 94 0.37 -19.31 13.73
CA ASN A 94 -1.00 -19.63 14.10
C ASN A 94 -1.86 -18.41 14.42
N CYS A 95 -1.65 -17.30 13.69
CA CYS A 95 -2.36 -16.05 13.91
C CYS A 95 -3.87 -16.26 13.92
N THR A 96 -4.53 -15.81 14.98
CA THR A 96 -5.95 -16.11 15.23
C THR A 96 -6.92 -15.41 14.28
N TYR A 97 -6.45 -14.42 13.52
CA TYR A 97 -7.20 -13.61 12.56
C TYR A 97 -6.94 -13.98 11.09
N CYS A 98 -6.12 -15.01 10.80
CA CYS A 98 -5.69 -15.32 9.43
C CYS A 98 -6.08 -16.74 9.01
N SER A 99 -6.71 -16.89 7.84
CA SER A 99 -7.08 -18.22 7.33
C SER A 99 -5.86 -19.11 7.04
N PHE A 100 -4.69 -18.53 6.77
CA PHE A 100 -3.48 -19.30 6.49
C PHE A 100 -2.82 -19.87 7.75
N ARG A 101 -3.34 -19.61 8.96
CA ARG A 101 -2.82 -20.17 10.21
C ARG A 101 -2.64 -21.69 10.14
N LYS A 102 -1.56 -22.23 10.72
CA LYS A 102 -1.14 -23.63 10.55
C LYS A 102 -2.21 -24.66 10.92
N ASP A 103 -3.03 -24.38 11.94
CA ASP A 103 -4.06 -25.32 12.42
C ASP A 103 -5.37 -25.24 11.61
N ASN A 104 -5.44 -24.36 10.61
CA ASN A 104 -6.58 -24.35 9.70
C ASN A 104 -6.44 -25.45 8.65
N HIS A 105 -7.21 -26.53 8.81
CA HIS A 105 -7.25 -27.65 7.89
C HIS A 105 -8.41 -27.57 6.87
N LEU A 106 -9.15 -26.46 6.86
CA LEU A 106 -10.27 -26.23 5.94
C LEU A 106 -9.82 -25.79 4.53
N ILE A 107 -8.54 -25.45 4.36
CA ILE A 107 -7.97 -24.96 3.11
C ILE A 107 -6.85 -25.88 2.61
N LYS A 108 -6.76 -26.05 1.29
CA LYS A 108 -5.69 -26.78 0.59
C LYS A 108 -4.41 -25.96 0.65
N ARG A 109 -3.35 -26.58 1.16
CA ARG A 109 -2.02 -25.97 1.23
C ARG A 109 -1.32 -26.02 -0.12
N LYS A 110 -0.81 -24.87 -0.58
CA LYS A 110 -0.15 -24.69 -1.88
C LYS A 110 1.01 -23.71 -1.76
N ILE A 111 2.12 -24.07 -2.39
CA ILE A 111 3.23 -23.19 -2.75
C ILE A 111 3.33 -23.32 -4.26
N LEU A 112 3.32 -22.19 -4.97
CA LEU A 112 3.38 -22.19 -6.42
C LEU A 112 4.77 -22.63 -6.89
N THR A 113 4.81 -23.39 -7.98
CA THR A 113 6.04 -23.59 -8.75
C THR A 113 6.39 -22.33 -9.54
N MET A 114 7.63 -22.22 -10.02
CA MET A 114 8.02 -21.09 -10.88
C MET A 114 7.19 -21.05 -12.18
N ASP A 115 6.82 -22.21 -12.73
CA ASP A 115 5.94 -22.28 -13.90
C ASP A 115 4.53 -21.72 -13.59
N GLU A 116 3.98 -22.04 -12.42
CA GLU A 116 2.70 -21.47 -11.97
C GLU A 116 2.82 -19.96 -11.70
N ILE A 117 3.91 -19.48 -11.09
CA ILE A 117 4.17 -18.04 -10.92
C ILE A 117 4.24 -17.35 -12.28
N ALA A 118 4.88 -17.96 -13.27
CA ALA A 118 4.94 -17.42 -14.63
C ALA A 118 3.55 -17.32 -15.26
N GLN A 119 2.70 -18.34 -15.08
CA GLN A 119 1.31 -18.35 -15.57
C GLN A 119 0.46 -17.26 -14.90
N GLU A 120 0.51 -17.17 -13.57
CA GLU A 120 -0.18 -16.12 -12.78
C GLU A 120 0.28 -14.72 -13.22
N THR A 121 1.59 -14.55 -13.42
CA THR A 121 2.16 -13.28 -13.90
C THR A 121 1.66 -12.95 -15.32
N SER A 122 1.61 -13.93 -16.22
CA SER A 122 1.06 -13.76 -17.57
C SER A 122 -0.41 -13.35 -17.52
N ALA A 123 -1.21 -13.95 -16.65
CA ALA A 123 -2.62 -13.61 -16.48
C ALA A 123 -2.80 -12.15 -16.00
N LEU A 124 -1.99 -11.71 -15.03
CA LEU A 124 -1.98 -10.32 -14.57
C LEU A 124 -1.55 -9.33 -15.66
N LEU A 125 -0.56 -9.68 -16.47
CA LEU A 125 -0.12 -8.85 -17.61
C LEU A 125 -1.23 -8.71 -18.65
N LYS A 126 -1.95 -9.81 -18.97
CA LYS A 126 -3.10 -9.82 -19.89
C LYS A 126 -4.27 -8.97 -19.40
N GLN A 127 -4.41 -8.79 -18.08
CA GLN A 127 -5.37 -7.84 -17.52
C GLN A 127 -4.90 -6.38 -17.65
N GLY A 128 -3.58 -6.14 -17.75
CA GLY A 128 -2.99 -4.81 -17.89
C GLY A 128 -2.14 -4.36 -16.71
N HIS A 129 -1.98 -5.18 -15.66
CA HIS A 129 -1.13 -4.84 -14.52
C HIS A 129 0.34 -4.68 -14.93
N LYS A 130 1.06 -3.79 -14.24
CA LYS A 130 2.53 -3.62 -14.37
C LYS A 130 3.25 -3.61 -13.01
N ARG A 131 2.48 -3.69 -11.93
CA ARG A 131 2.95 -3.62 -10.54
C ARG A 131 2.33 -4.77 -9.78
N VAL A 132 3.17 -5.58 -9.13
CA VAL A 132 2.74 -6.76 -8.39
C VAL A 132 3.29 -6.68 -6.97
N LEU A 133 2.52 -7.20 -6.02
CA LEU A 133 2.96 -7.49 -4.66
C LEU A 133 3.04 -9.01 -4.51
N LEU A 134 4.26 -9.58 -4.46
CA LEU A 134 4.41 -11.01 -4.14
C LEU A 134 4.23 -11.20 -2.65
N ILE A 135 3.38 -12.15 -2.26
CA ILE A 135 3.03 -12.40 -0.86
C ILE A 135 2.93 -13.91 -0.60
N CYS A 136 3.40 -14.36 0.56
CA CYS A 136 3.21 -15.73 1.01
C CYS A 136 3.16 -15.88 2.53
N GLY A 137 2.66 -17.03 2.99
CA GLY A 137 2.81 -17.44 4.39
C GLY A 137 4.28 -17.73 4.75
N GLU A 138 4.61 -17.69 6.04
CA GLU A 138 5.96 -17.92 6.55
C GLU A 138 6.23 -19.42 6.72
N ASN A 139 7.20 -19.98 5.99
CA ASN A 139 7.71 -21.33 6.22
C ASN A 139 9.09 -21.52 5.57
N ASN A 140 9.72 -22.68 5.79
CA ASN A 140 11.07 -22.96 5.27
C ASN A 140 11.10 -23.33 3.77
N TYR A 141 9.97 -23.71 3.17
CA TYR A 141 9.89 -24.15 1.77
C TYR A 141 9.78 -22.97 0.79
N ASN A 142 9.27 -21.82 1.23
CA ASN A 142 9.17 -20.59 0.45
C ASN A 142 10.03 -19.45 1.02
N GLY A 143 11.20 -19.80 1.56
CA GLY A 143 12.17 -18.85 2.11
C GLY A 143 12.87 -17.98 1.06
N THR A 144 13.98 -17.34 1.43
CA THR A 144 14.68 -16.35 0.59
C THR A 144 15.01 -16.85 -0.82
N ASP A 145 15.53 -18.09 -0.95
CA ASP A 145 15.95 -18.65 -2.24
C ASP A 145 14.78 -18.80 -3.20
N TYR A 146 13.66 -19.35 -2.71
CA TYR A 146 12.41 -19.43 -3.45
C TYR A 146 11.92 -18.05 -3.87
N MET A 147 11.95 -17.07 -2.96
CA MET A 147 11.48 -15.72 -3.28
C MET A 147 12.37 -15.00 -4.31
N ILE A 148 13.68 -15.25 -4.30
CA ILE A 148 14.60 -14.76 -5.33
C ILE A 148 14.24 -15.34 -6.69
N GLU A 149 13.98 -16.64 -6.77
CA GLU A 149 13.56 -17.28 -8.02
C GLU A 149 12.17 -16.79 -8.48
N ALA A 150 11.23 -16.60 -7.54
CA ALA A 150 9.91 -16.04 -7.82
C ALA A 150 10.03 -14.61 -8.40
N LEU A 151 10.88 -13.76 -7.83
CA LEU A 151 11.16 -12.41 -8.33
C LEU A 151 11.71 -12.44 -9.76
N ARG A 152 12.73 -13.27 -10.00
CA ARG A 152 13.33 -13.43 -11.33
C ARG A 152 12.34 -13.94 -12.35
N THR A 153 11.50 -14.90 -11.95
CA THR A 153 10.43 -15.46 -12.79
C THR A 153 9.41 -14.38 -13.16
N THR A 154 8.85 -13.68 -12.18
CA THR A 154 7.88 -12.60 -12.40
C THR A 154 8.46 -11.46 -13.24
N TYR A 155 9.71 -11.05 -13.01
CA TYR A 155 10.40 -10.07 -13.85
C TYR A 155 10.77 -10.61 -15.25
N GLY A 156 10.84 -11.93 -15.42
CA GLY A 156 11.21 -12.61 -16.66
C GLY A 156 10.05 -12.79 -17.63
N VAL A 157 8.81 -12.83 -17.13
CA VAL A 157 7.62 -12.99 -18.00
C VAL A 157 7.48 -11.81 -18.96
N ARG A 158 7.27 -12.13 -20.23
CA ARG A 158 7.07 -11.19 -21.33
C ARG A 158 5.78 -11.54 -22.05
N GLU A 159 4.97 -10.54 -22.31
CA GLU A 159 3.73 -10.64 -23.08
C GLU A 159 3.78 -9.63 -24.25
N ARG A 160 2.94 -9.84 -25.26
CA ARG A 160 2.75 -8.91 -26.39
C ARG A 160 4.07 -8.53 -27.08
N ASP A 161 4.77 -9.55 -27.57
CA ASP A 161 6.09 -9.46 -28.23
C ASP A 161 7.17 -8.75 -27.39
N GLY A 162 7.10 -8.94 -26.07
CA GLY A 162 8.06 -8.36 -25.12
C GLY A 162 7.81 -6.90 -24.76
N LYS A 163 6.74 -6.28 -25.30
CA LYS A 163 6.35 -4.92 -24.95
C LYS A 163 5.71 -4.83 -23.57
N ASP A 164 5.25 -5.97 -23.03
CA ASP A 164 4.58 -6.02 -21.75
C ASP A 164 5.26 -6.94 -20.75
N TYR A 165 5.42 -6.43 -19.52
CA TYR A 165 6.15 -7.06 -18.44
C TYR A 165 5.92 -6.32 -17.12
N ILE A 166 6.18 -7.02 -16.00
CA ILE A 166 6.09 -6.42 -14.67
C ILE A 166 7.25 -5.44 -14.46
N ARG A 167 6.91 -4.21 -14.09
CA ARG A 167 7.84 -3.08 -14.01
C ARG A 167 8.32 -2.80 -12.59
N ARG A 168 7.56 -3.23 -11.57
CA ARG A 168 7.92 -3.14 -10.15
C ARG A 168 7.27 -4.29 -9.39
N ILE A 169 8.07 -4.97 -8.57
CA ILE A 169 7.61 -5.99 -7.64
C ILE A 169 7.84 -5.51 -6.22
N ASN A 170 6.77 -5.33 -5.45
CA ASN A 170 6.87 -5.23 -4.00
C ASN A 170 6.79 -6.65 -3.41
N VAL A 171 7.27 -6.83 -2.19
CA VAL A 171 7.19 -8.11 -1.48
C VAL A 171 6.57 -7.90 -0.10
N GLU A 172 5.59 -8.72 0.27
CA GLU A 172 5.03 -8.79 1.62
C GLU A 172 5.41 -10.15 2.23
N LEU A 173 6.45 -10.14 3.07
CA LEU A 173 7.06 -11.34 3.63
C LEU A 173 7.24 -11.19 5.14
N ALA A 174 7.33 -12.32 5.84
CA ALA A 174 7.68 -12.34 7.26
C ALA A 174 9.07 -11.74 7.51
N PRO A 175 9.40 -11.42 8.78
CA PRO A 175 10.70 -10.86 9.11
C PRO A 175 11.90 -11.75 8.75
N MET A 176 12.92 -11.14 8.17
CA MET A 176 14.14 -11.80 7.68
C MET A 176 15.38 -11.17 8.31
N GLU A 177 16.53 -11.79 8.08
CA GLU A 177 17.84 -11.27 8.48
C GLU A 177 18.38 -10.25 7.47
N VAL A 178 19.28 -9.37 7.94
CA VAL A 178 19.89 -8.31 7.13
C VAL A 178 20.52 -8.85 5.83
N ASN A 179 21.21 -9.99 5.91
CA ASN A 179 21.83 -10.61 4.74
C ASN A 179 20.80 -11.08 3.71
N ASP A 180 19.65 -11.59 4.15
CA ASP A 180 18.58 -11.99 3.23
C ASP A 180 17.91 -10.78 2.59
N PHE A 181 17.75 -9.68 3.32
CA PHE A 181 17.31 -8.41 2.74
C PHE A 181 18.28 -7.87 1.70
N ALA A 182 19.59 -7.97 1.93
CA ALA A 182 20.60 -7.60 0.94
C ALA A 182 20.49 -8.44 -0.35
N ARG A 183 20.18 -9.73 -0.21
CA ARG A 183 19.93 -10.61 -1.36
C ARG A 183 18.64 -10.23 -2.10
N LEU A 184 17.56 -9.93 -1.39
CA LEU A 184 16.31 -9.43 -2.00
C LEU A 184 16.53 -8.09 -2.71
N LYS A 185 17.31 -7.17 -2.12
CA LYS A 185 17.66 -5.90 -2.73
C LYS A 185 18.43 -6.08 -4.04
N ALA A 186 19.34 -7.08 -4.11
CA ALA A 186 20.06 -7.40 -5.34
C ALA A 186 19.13 -7.84 -6.48
N GLU A 187 18.00 -8.47 -6.16
CA GLU A 187 16.91 -8.79 -7.10
C GLU A 187 15.98 -7.62 -7.39
N LYS A 188 16.37 -6.39 -7.01
CA LYS A 188 15.70 -5.17 -7.44
C LYS A 188 14.24 -5.10 -6.96
N ILE A 189 13.93 -5.55 -5.75
CA ILE A 189 12.60 -5.32 -5.17
C ILE A 189 12.26 -3.83 -5.10
N GLY A 190 10.97 -3.51 -5.23
CA GLY A 190 10.40 -2.18 -5.04
C GLY A 190 10.32 -1.84 -3.56
N THR A 191 9.25 -2.26 -2.90
CA THR A 191 9.02 -2.03 -1.46
C THR A 191 8.98 -3.35 -0.71
N TYR A 192 9.69 -3.43 0.42
CA TYR A 192 9.45 -4.48 1.41
C TYR A 192 8.31 -4.07 2.34
N VAL A 193 7.29 -4.90 2.43
CA VAL A 193 6.09 -4.66 3.23
C VAL A 193 6.02 -5.68 4.36
N CYS A 194 5.77 -5.21 5.58
CA CYS A 194 5.50 -6.05 6.72
C CYS A 194 4.60 -5.29 7.68
N PHE A 195 3.39 -5.80 7.92
CA PHE A 195 2.48 -5.18 8.88
C PHE A 195 2.94 -5.54 10.29
N GLN A 196 2.94 -4.57 11.20
CA GLN A 196 3.11 -4.87 12.61
C GLN A 196 1.90 -5.65 13.15
N GLU A 197 0.76 -5.60 12.44
CA GLU A 197 -0.54 -6.18 12.83
C GLU A 197 -1.14 -5.45 14.03
N THR A 198 -0.49 -5.52 15.18
CA THR A 198 -0.80 -4.69 16.35
C THR A 198 0.47 -4.22 17.03
N TYR A 199 0.54 -2.93 17.34
CA TYR A 199 1.68 -2.33 18.02
C TYR A 199 1.61 -2.46 19.55
N ASP A 200 0.51 -2.94 20.13
CA ASP A 200 0.47 -3.20 21.57
C ASP A 200 1.12 -4.57 21.84
N GLU A 201 2.31 -4.56 22.45
CA GLU A 201 3.06 -5.79 22.79
C GLU A 201 2.24 -6.83 23.56
N LYS A 202 1.42 -6.41 24.53
CA LYS A 202 0.59 -7.32 25.33
C LYS A 202 -0.53 -7.93 24.50
N MET A 203 -1.11 -7.15 23.59
CA MET A 203 -2.15 -7.64 22.69
C MET A 203 -1.56 -8.46 21.53
N TYR A 204 -0.34 -8.16 21.11
CA TYR A 204 0.37 -8.93 20.10
C TYR A 204 0.52 -10.39 20.53
N GLU A 205 0.89 -10.65 21.78
CA GLU A 205 0.98 -12.01 22.35
C GLU A 205 -0.34 -12.78 22.27
N ARG A 206 -1.49 -12.11 22.43
CA ARG A 206 -2.82 -12.72 22.32
C ARG A 206 -3.08 -13.24 20.91
N PHE A 207 -2.75 -12.45 19.89
CA PHE A 207 -3.09 -12.77 18.49
C PHE A 207 -2.04 -13.63 17.79
N HIS A 208 -0.83 -13.74 18.36
CA HIS A 208 0.29 -14.49 17.83
C HIS A 208 0.76 -15.54 18.83
N PRO A 209 0.21 -16.77 18.78
CA PRO A 209 0.50 -17.80 19.77
C PRO A 209 2.00 -18.12 19.90
N LYS A 210 2.46 -18.30 21.15
CA LYS A 210 3.84 -18.68 21.50
C LYS A 210 4.31 -19.93 20.76
N GLY A 211 5.62 -20.04 20.59
CA GLY A 211 6.25 -21.16 19.87
C GLY A 211 6.12 -21.06 18.36
N THR A 212 5.78 -19.89 17.83
CA THR A 212 5.81 -19.56 16.40
C THR A 212 6.78 -18.39 16.18
N PRO A 213 7.47 -18.30 15.01
CA PRO A 213 8.39 -17.19 14.73
C PRO A 213 7.73 -15.81 14.87
N LYS A 214 6.48 -15.67 14.41
CA LYS A 214 5.73 -14.41 14.50
C LYS A 214 5.31 -14.05 15.94
N ALA A 215 5.53 -14.89 16.95
CA ALA A 215 5.26 -14.52 18.34
C ALA A 215 6.29 -13.54 18.92
N ASP A 216 7.46 -13.41 18.29
CA ASP A 216 8.50 -12.46 18.73
C ASP A 216 8.14 -11.03 18.29
N TYR A 217 7.54 -10.30 19.22
CA TYR A 217 7.10 -8.92 19.03
C TYR A 217 8.24 -7.99 18.61
N LEU A 218 9.39 -8.04 19.30
CA LEU A 218 10.48 -7.10 19.03
C LEU A 218 11.17 -7.44 17.70
N TYR A 219 11.33 -8.73 17.39
CA TYR A 219 11.84 -9.15 16.09
C TYR A 219 10.92 -8.69 14.95
N ARG A 220 9.60 -8.74 15.12
CA ARG A 220 8.64 -8.15 14.16
C ARG A 220 8.76 -6.63 14.07
N LEU A 221 8.74 -5.93 15.21
CA LEU A 221 8.74 -4.47 15.28
C LEU A 221 9.96 -3.85 14.59
N THR A 222 11.13 -4.47 14.78
CA THR A 222 12.43 -3.98 14.27
C THR A 222 12.78 -4.50 12.88
N VAL A 223 11.85 -5.18 12.19
CA VAL A 223 12.12 -5.76 10.86
C VAL A 223 12.49 -4.70 9.82
N MET A 224 11.89 -3.51 9.92
CA MET A 224 12.16 -2.42 8.98
C MET A 224 13.59 -1.90 9.13
N ASP A 225 14.12 -1.92 10.35
CA ASP A 225 15.53 -1.58 10.60
C ASP A 225 16.45 -2.56 9.89
N ARG A 226 16.19 -3.87 10.01
CA ARG A 226 16.96 -4.90 9.31
C ARG A 226 16.83 -4.79 7.79
N ALA A 227 15.64 -4.47 7.28
CA ALA A 227 15.41 -4.28 5.85
C ALA A 227 16.23 -3.09 5.30
N MET A 228 16.18 -1.95 5.98
CA MET A 228 16.94 -0.75 5.59
C MET A 228 18.46 -0.95 5.75
N GLU A 229 18.91 -1.68 6.78
CA GLU A 229 20.32 -2.09 6.91
C GLU A 229 20.77 -3.04 5.79
N GLY A 230 19.86 -3.89 5.30
CA GLY A 230 20.05 -4.70 4.10
C GLY A 230 20.02 -3.91 2.79
N GLY A 231 19.85 -2.59 2.83
CA GLY A 231 19.83 -1.70 1.65
C GLY A 231 18.46 -1.58 0.98
N VAL A 232 17.38 -2.00 1.63
CA VAL A 232 16.01 -1.79 1.14
C VAL A 232 15.54 -0.38 1.50
N ASP A 233 15.62 0.54 0.55
CA ASP A 233 15.33 1.97 0.78
C ASP A 233 13.83 2.28 0.91
N ASP A 234 12.97 1.49 0.25
CA ASP A 234 11.52 1.66 0.32
C ASP A 234 10.93 0.55 1.21
N VAL A 235 10.40 0.94 2.38
CA VAL A 235 9.65 0.03 3.27
C VAL A 235 8.19 0.43 3.42
N GLY A 236 7.33 -0.54 3.70
CA GLY A 236 5.90 -0.38 3.88
C GLY A 236 5.43 -0.94 5.21
N ILE A 237 4.92 -0.09 6.09
CA ILE A 237 4.38 -0.49 7.40
C ILE A 237 2.84 -0.61 7.33
N GLY A 238 2.23 -1.18 8.37
CA GLY A 238 0.78 -1.23 8.51
C GLY A 238 0.34 -1.87 9.83
N ALA A 239 -0.93 -1.69 10.16
CA ALA A 239 -1.59 -2.34 11.30
C ALA A 239 -2.93 -2.93 10.83
N LEU A 240 -3.31 -4.10 11.38
CA LEU A 240 -4.57 -4.75 11.09
C LEU A 240 -5.66 -4.17 11.99
N LEU A 241 -6.43 -3.25 11.42
CA LEU A 241 -7.47 -2.52 12.12
C LEU A 241 -8.64 -3.47 12.45
N GLY A 242 -8.98 -3.60 13.72
CA GLY A 242 -9.95 -4.61 14.18
C GLY A 242 -9.45 -5.44 15.36
N LEU A 243 -8.12 -5.54 15.54
CA LEU A 243 -7.52 -6.32 16.64
C LEU A 243 -7.68 -5.63 17.99
N ILE A 244 -7.40 -4.33 18.05
CA ILE A 244 -7.52 -3.49 19.23
C ILE A 244 -8.04 -2.11 18.83
N ASP A 245 -8.09 -1.16 19.78
CA ASP A 245 -8.45 0.24 19.52
C ASP A 245 -7.58 0.84 18.40
N TYR A 246 -8.24 1.22 17.30
CA TYR A 246 -7.58 1.78 16.12
C TYR A 246 -6.79 3.06 16.42
N ARG A 247 -7.16 3.81 17.46
CA ARG A 247 -6.49 5.06 17.84
C ARG A 247 -5.07 4.78 18.31
N PHE A 248 -4.87 3.68 19.04
CA PHE A 248 -3.55 3.22 19.45
C PHE A 248 -2.71 2.83 18.23
N GLU A 249 -3.29 2.03 17.33
CA GLU A 249 -2.59 1.57 16.13
C GLU A 249 -2.15 2.74 15.24
N VAL A 250 -3.00 3.75 15.07
CA VAL A 250 -2.66 4.95 14.30
C VAL A 250 -1.50 5.71 14.95
N LEU A 251 -1.57 5.99 16.26
CA LEU A 251 -0.50 6.69 16.97
C LEU A 251 0.82 5.93 16.89
N ALA A 252 0.80 4.61 17.08
CA ALA A 252 1.99 3.77 17.00
C ALA A 252 2.58 3.70 15.58
N MET A 253 1.75 3.67 14.54
CA MET A 253 2.22 3.80 13.15
C MET A 253 2.93 5.14 12.90
N ILE A 254 2.42 6.24 13.49
CA ILE A 254 3.09 7.55 13.40
C ILE A 254 4.43 7.55 14.14
N GLU A 255 4.53 6.90 15.31
CA GLU A 255 5.81 6.73 16.01
C GLU A 255 6.79 5.86 15.22
N HIS A 256 6.34 4.77 14.61
CA HIS A 256 7.18 3.93 13.74
C HIS A 256 7.70 4.72 12.53
N ALA A 257 6.84 5.53 11.90
CA ALA A 257 7.28 6.38 10.81
C ALA A 257 8.37 7.38 11.23
N LYS A 258 8.25 7.96 12.44
CA LYS A 258 9.26 8.87 13.02
C LYS A 258 10.55 8.16 13.38
N HIS A 259 10.47 6.94 13.92
CA HIS A 259 11.64 6.11 14.19
C HIS A 259 12.46 5.88 12.93
N LEU A 260 11.82 5.46 11.83
CA LEU A 260 12.50 5.25 10.56
C LEU A 260 13.14 6.54 10.02
N GLU A 261 12.41 7.67 10.06
CA GLU A 261 12.97 8.95 9.62
C GLU A 261 14.17 9.40 10.47
N SER A 262 14.13 9.18 11.79
CA SER A 262 15.25 9.51 12.69
C SER A 262 16.46 8.58 12.46
N ALA A 263 16.23 7.28 12.47
CA ALA A 263 17.28 6.26 12.42
C ALA A 263 17.95 6.12 11.04
N PHE A 264 17.20 6.37 9.96
CA PHE A 264 17.62 6.14 8.57
C PHE A 264 17.50 7.36 7.66
N GLY A 265 16.96 8.49 8.14
CA GLY A 265 16.85 9.73 7.36
C GLY A 265 15.68 9.74 6.36
N CYS A 266 14.89 8.67 6.32
CA CYS A 266 13.65 8.59 5.56
C CYS A 266 12.63 7.72 6.29
N GLY A 267 11.37 8.15 6.28
CA GLY A 267 10.25 7.37 6.81
C GLY A 267 9.81 6.27 5.84
N PRO A 268 8.71 5.56 6.14
CA PRO A 268 8.18 4.53 5.26
C PRO A 268 7.68 5.13 3.94
N HIS A 269 7.90 4.40 2.84
CA HIS A 269 7.37 4.74 1.52
C HIS A 269 5.85 4.63 1.50
N THR A 270 5.30 3.62 2.19
CA THR A 270 3.87 3.40 2.30
C THR A 270 3.41 3.00 3.69
N VAL A 271 2.18 3.36 4.01
CA VAL A 271 1.40 2.81 5.12
C VAL A 271 0.19 2.08 4.56
N SER A 272 -0.08 0.88 5.06
CA SER A 272 -1.27 0.10 4.70
C SER A 272 -2.26 0.10 5.86
N VAL A 273 -3.54 0.24 5.54
CA VAL A 273 -4.63 0.35 6.52
C VAL A 273 -5.67 -0.77 6.36
N PRO A 274 -5.29 -2.06 6.38
CA PRO A 274 -6.25 -3.15 6.23
C PRO A 274 -7.22 -3.21 7.42
N ARG A 275 -8.54 -3.17 7.16
CA ARG A 275 -9.54 -3.61 8.14
C ARG A 275 -9.63 -5.13 8.18
N MET A 276 -9.91 -5.66 9.35
CA MET A 276 -10.17 -7.08 9.52
C MET A 276 -11.41 -7.46 8.74
N GLU A 277 -11.25 -8.48 7.88
CA GLU A 277 -12.32 -9.03 7.07
C GLU A 277 -12.48 -10.52 7.42
N PRO A 278 -13.68 -11.09 7.26
CA PRO A 278 -13.92 -12.50 7.54
C PRO A 278 -12.97 -13.41 6.78
N ALA A 279 -12.40 -14.39 7.49
CA ALA A 279 -11.50 -15.38 6.94
C ALA A 279 -11.85 -16.77 7.50
N VAL A 280 -11.94 -17.77 6.61
CA VAL A 280 -12.34 -19.14 6.99
C VAL A 280 -11.35 -19.74 7.99
N GLY A 281 -11.84 -20.28 9.11
CA GLY A 281 -11.04 -21.00 10.09
C GLY A 281 -10.14 -20.09 10.94
N ALA A 282 -10.46 -18.79 11.00
CA ALA A 282 -9.75 -17.76 11.74
C ALA A 282 -10.67 -17.11 12.79
N PRO A 283 -10.62 -17.58 14.06
CA PRO A 283 -11.59 -17.22 15.10
C PRO A 283 -11.80 -15.73 15.34
N ASP A 284 -10.73 -14.93 15.37
CA ASP A 284 -10.85 -13.48 15.64
C ASP A 284 -11.38 -12.72 14.40
N SER A 285 -11.29 -13.29 13.19
CA SER A 285 -11.90 -12.67 12.00
C SER A 285 -13.40 -12.94 11.88
N GLU A 286 -13.88 -14.04 12.47
CA GLU A 286 -15.30 -14.38 12.54
C GLU A 286 -16.02 -13.53 13.60
N ASN A 287 -15.30 -13.11 14.65
CA ASN A 287 -15.77 -12.21 15.69
C ASN A 287 -14.73 -11.12 15.96
N VAL A 288 -14.76 -10.05 15.16
CA VAL A 288 -13.77 -8.97 15.21
C VAL A 288 -13.70 -8.36 16.63
N PRO A 289 -12.54 -8.40 17.32
CA PRO A 289 -12.44 -7.96 18.72
C PRO A 289 -12.71 -6.48 18.96
N SER A 290 -12.32 -5.62 18.03
CA SER A 290 -12.42 -4.16 18.13
C SER A 290 -12.77 -3.57 16.76
N PRO A 291 -14.01 -3.79 16.26
CA PRO A 291 -14.40 -3.41 14.91
C PRO A 291 -14.26 -1.89 14.71
N VAL A 292 -13.78 -1.50 13.53
CA VAL A 292 -13.63 -0.09 13.15
C VAL A 292 -14.80 0.30 12.26
N SER A 293 -15.61 1.23 12.74
CA SER A 293 -16.75 1.76 11.99
C SER A 293 -16.30 2.42 10.68
N ASP A 294 -17.20 2.53 9.71
CA ASP A 294 -16.93 3.20 8.45
C ASP A 294 -16.52 4.67 8.65
N ASP A 295 -17.18 5.38 9.56
CA ASP A 295 -16.87 6.78 9.85
C ASP A 295 -15.51 6.95 10.54
N ASP A 296 -15.18 6.07 11.49
CA ASP A 296 -13.85 6.06 12.11
C ASP A 296 -12.76 5.68 11.10
N PHE A 297 -13.06 4.78 10.16
CA PHE A 297 -12.11 4.38 9.13
C PHE A 297 -11.81 5.52 8.14
N LYS A 298 -12.83 6.26 7.71
CA LYS A 298 -12.64 7.48 6.91
C LYS A 298 -11.81 8.52 7.65
N LYS A 299 -12.16 8.75 8.92
CA LYS A 299 -11.47 9.71 9.80
C LYS A 299 -10.00 9.34 9.97
N LEU A 300 -9.68 8.08 10.29
CA LEU A 300 -8.29 7.68 10.51
C LEU A 300 -7.45 7.74 9.23
N VAL A 301 -8.03 7.41 8.06
CA VAL A 301 -7.31 7.54 6.78
C VAL A 301 -6.97 9.00 6.48
N ALA A 302 -7.92 9.91 6.73
CA ALA A 302 -7.69 11.35 6.60
C ALA A 302 -6.59 11.84 7.57
N ILE A 303 -6.63 11.40 8.84
CA ILE A 303 -5.62 11.75 9.85
C ILE A 303 -4.23 11.22 9.46
N ILE A 304 -4.12 10.00 8.94
CA ILE A 304 -2.84 9.45 8.47
C ILE A 304 -2.29 10.27 7.29
N ARG A 305 -3.15 10.69 6.35
CA ARG A 305 -2.73 11.58 5.24
C ARG A 305 -2.22 12.92 5.74
N ILE A 306 -2.89 13.50 6.74
CA ILE A 306 -2.47 14.75 7.38
C ILE A 306 -1.12 14.57 8.09
N ALA A 307 -0.95 13.48 8.85
CA ALA A 307 0.25 13.23 9.64
C ALA A 307 1.47 12.86 8.79
N LEU A 308 1.28 12.08 7.72
CA LEU A 308 2.32 11.58 6.82
C LEU A 308 2.04 12.04 5.37
N PRO A 309 2.17 13.34 5.08
CA PRO A 309 1.75 13.92 3.79
C PRO A 309 2.43 13.25 2.59
N TYR A 310 3.70 12.84 2.70
CA TYR A 310 4.48 12.28 1.60
C TYR A 310 4.50 10.75 1.56
N THR A 311 4.03 10.07 2.60
CA THR A 311 3.92 8.60 2.62
C THR A 311 2.68 8.15 1.87
N GLY A 312 2.83 7.19 0.98
CA GLY A 312 1.71 6.62 0.24
C GLY A 312 0.77 5.84 1.17
N ILE A 313 -0.53 5.99 0.99
CA ILE A 313 -1.52 5.14 1.68
C ILE A 313 -2.00 4.07 0.69
N ILE A 314 -1.91 2.81 1.11
CA ILE A 314 -2.38 1.63 0.37
C ILE A 314 -3.75 1.20 0.90
N LEU A 315 -4.71 1.05 -0.01
CA LEU A 315 -6.01 0.44 0.27
C LEU A 315 -6.21 -0.83 -0.58
N SER A 316 -6.51 -1.94 0.07
CA SER A 316 -6.73 -3.23 -0.62
C SER A 316 -8.21 -3.44 -1.00
N THR A 317 -8.49 -4.54 -1.68
CA THR A 317 -9.86 -5.02 -1.98
C THR A 317 -10.60 -5.62 -0.78
N ARG A 318 -10.10 -5.42 0.46
CA ARG A 318 -10.87 -5.69 1.67
C ARG A 318 -12.16 -4.86 1.69
N GLU A 319 -12.03 -3.58 1.35
CA GLU A 319 -13.14 -2.64 1.27
C GLU A 319 -13.98 -2.82 0.01
N ASN A 320 -15.27 -2.49 0.11
CA ASN A 320 -16.17 -2.42 -1.03
C ASN A 320 -15.92 -1.19 -1.92
N ASP A 321 -16.50 -1.18 -3.12
CA ASP A 321 -16.31 -0.14 -4.11
C ASP A 321 -16.73 1.26 -3.63
N GLN A 322 -17.85 1.37 -2.91
CA GLN A 322 -18.32 2.63 -2.33
C GLN A 322 -17.30 3.24 -1.36
N MET A 323 -16.86 2.48 -0.37
CA MET A 323 -15.87 2.93 0.62
C MET A 323 -14.55 3.26 -0.05
N ARG A 324 -14.09 2.43 -0.98
CA ARG A 324 -12.85 2.69 -1.73
C ARG A 324 -12.91 4.01 -2.50
N ASN A 325 -14.01 4.27 -3.20
CA ASN A 325 -14.22 5.50 -3.96
C ASN A 325 -14.24 6.74 -3.05
N GLU A 326 -14.75 6.60 -1.83
CA GLU A 326 -14.72 7.66 -0.81
C GLU A 326 -13.29 7.92 -0.31
N LEU A 327 -12.57 6.88 0.11
CA LEU A 327 -11.22 7.01 0.71
C LEU A 327 -10.14 7.48 -0.28
N ILE A 328 -10.33 7.23 -1.59
CA ILE A 328 -9.50 7.81 -2.66
C ILE A 328 -9.52 9.33 -2.63
N ARG A 329 -10.61 9.96 -2.16
CA ARG A 329 -10.70 11.42 -2.05
C ARG A 329 -9.86 11.97 -0.91
N TYR A 330 -9.74 11.22 0.18
CA TYR A 330 -9.28 11.74 1.47
C TYR A 330 -7.90 11.26 1.91
N GLY A 331 -7.26 10.34 1.19
CA GLY A 331 -5.86 10.04 1.49
C GLY A 331 -5.21 8.95 0.64
N VAL A 332 -5.99 8.01 0.14
CA VAL A 332 -5.46 6.82 -0.54
C VAL A 332 -4.73 7.17 -1.82
N SER A 333 -3.53 6.62 -2.00
CA SER A 333 -2.63 6.93 -3.13
C SER A 333 -2.33 5.72 -4.01
N GLN A 334 -2.49 4.51 -3.46
CA GLN A 334 -2.35 3.27 -4.21
C GLN A 334 -3.47 2.31 -3.81
N VAL A 335 -3.99 1.57 -4.77
CA VAL A 335 -4.99 0.53 -4.51
C VAL A 335 -4.70 -0.75 -5.25
N SER A 336 -5.06 -1.88 -4.66
CA SER A 336 -5.09 -3.14 -5.39
C SER A 336 -6.36 -3.23 -6.25
N ALA A 337 -6.31 -3.81 -7.43
CA ALA A 337 -7.48 -3.96 -8.31
C ALA A 337 -7.55 -5.38 -8.87
N ALA A 338 -8.75 -5.86 -9.19
CA ALA A 338 -9.00 -7.23 -9.66
C ALA A 338 -8.28 -8.30 -8.81
N SER A 339 -8.24 -8.09 -7.49
CA SER A 339 -7.36 -8.86 -6.63
C SER A 339 -7.89 -10.26 -6.38
N LYS A 340 -7.00 -11.24 -6.40
CA LYS A 340 -7.27 -12.58 -5.88
C LYS A 340 -6.41 -12.81 -4.64
N THR A 341 -7.02 -13.39 -3.61
CA THR A 341 -6.41 -13.50 -2.27
C THR A 341 -6.01 -14.92 -1.90
N ASN A 342 -5.92 -15.81 -2.90
CA ASN A 342 -5.51 -17.20 -2.77
C ASN A 342 -4.45 -17.57 -3.83
N PRO A 343 -3.52 -18.51 -3.54
CA PRO A 343 -2.49 -18.88 -4.50
C PRO A 343 -3.02 -19.58 -5.76
N GLY A 344 -2.57 -19.14 -6.94
CA GLY A 344 -2.84 -19.83 -8.21
C GLY A 344 -4.22 -19.53 -8.81
N SER A 345 -4.75 -18.33 -8.58
CA SER A 345 -6.15 -17.96 -8.82
C SER A 345 -6.35 -16.94 -9.96
N TYR A 346 -5.26 -16.48 -10.59
CA TYR A 346 -5.31 -15.55 -11.72
C TYR A 346 -5.37 -16.26 -13.07
N ALA A 347 -4.55 -17.30 -13.25
CA ALA A 347 -4.46 -18.08 -14.47
C ALA A 347 -5.47 -19.23 -14.49
N HIS A 348 -5.72 -19.83 -13.32
CA HIS A 348 -6.66 -20.92 -13.12
C HIS A 348 -7.54 -20.61 -11.90
N ASP A 349 -8.75 -21.15 -11.82
CA ASP A 349 -9.52 -21.08 -10.57
C ASP A 349 -9.13 -22.26 -9.69
N GLU A 350 -8.02 -22.14 -8.95
CA GLU A 350 -7.51 -23.23 -8.11
C GLU A 350 -8.42 -23.43 -6.88
N GLU A 351 -9.38 -24.35 -7.05
CA GLU A 351 -10.36 -24.69 -6.04
C GLU A 351 -9.72 -25.14 -4.72
N GLY A 352 -10.33 -24.69 -3.61
CA GLY A 352 -10.01 -25.16 -2.27
C GLY A 352 -8.75 -24.58 -1.65
N THR A 353 -7.94 -23.78 -2.36
CA THR A 353 -6.76 -23.12 -1.75
C THR A 353 -7.11 -22.08 -0.69
N GLY A 354 -8.35 -21.59 -0.70
CA GLY A 354 -8.88 -20.66 0.30
C GLY A 354 -8.25 -19.26 0.22
N THR A 355 -9.07 -18.24 0.42
CA THR A 355 -8.63 -16.85 0.45
C THR A 355 -8.02 -16.50 1.80
N GLN A 356 -7.00 -15.63 1.82
CA GLN A 356 -6.45 -15.08 3.07
C GLN A 356 -7.51 -14.32 3.87
N PHE A 357 -8.40 -13.64 3.14
CA PHE A 357 -9.55 -12.88 3.64
C PHE A 357 -10.59 -12.71 2.52
N SER A 358 -11.83 -12.42 2.90
CA SER A 358 -12.91 -12.08 1.97
C SER A 358 -12.69 -10.71 1.33
N THR A 359 -12.78 -10.60 0.01
CA THR A 359 -12.69 -9.31 -0.70
C THR A 359 -14.06 -8.62 -0.70
N GLY A 360 -14.10 -7.32 -0.47
CA GLY A 360 -15.29 -6.48 -0.63
C GLY A 360 -15.46 -5.88 -2.03
N ASP A 361 -14.40 -5.79 -2.83
CA ASP A 361 -14.46 -5.29 -4.21
C ASP A 361 -14.03 -6.36 -5.21
N HIS A 362 -15.00 -6.81 -6.01
CA HIS A 362 -14.87 -7.89 -6.99
C HIS A 362 -14.78 -7.40 -8.44
N ARG A 363 -14.75 -6.08 -8.66
CA ARG A 363 -14.69 -5.50 -10.00
C ARG A 363 -13.41 -5.92 -10.72
N SER A 364 -13.54 -6.11 -12.02
CA SER A 364 -12.42 -6.24 -12.94
C SER A 364 -11.55 -4.98 -12.96
N LEU A 365 -10.34 -5.09 -13.51
CA LEU A 365 -9.44 -3.94 -13.63
C LEU A 365 -10.06 -2.84 -14.51
N ASP A 366 -10.75 -3.21 -15.59
CA ASP A 366 -11.42 -2.27 -16.50
C ASP A 366 -12.53 -1.50 -15.79
N GLU A 367 -13.39 -2.17 -15.01
CA GLU A 367 -14.46 -1.52 -14.25
C GLU A 367 -13.92 -0.56 -13.17
N VAL A 368 -12.85 -0.95 -12.47
CA VAL A 368 -12.18 -0.06 -11.51
C VAL A 368 -11.64 1.18 -12.24
N ILE A 369 -10.96 0.99 -13.37
CA ILE A 369 -10.40 2.09 -14.17
C ILE A 369 -11.48 3.01 -14.73
N SER A 370 -12.58 2.45 -15.24
CA SER A 370 -13.74 3.19 -15.75
C SER A 370 -14.34 4.07 -14.66
N SER A 371 -14.56 3.49 -13.46
CA SER A 371 -15.09 4.19 -12.29
C SER A 371 -14.17 5.32 -11.82
N LEU A 372 -12.85 5.11 -11.85
CA LEU A 372 -11.87 6.15 -11.51
C LEU A 372 -11.89 7.30 -12.52
N ALA A 373 -11.99 6.98 -13.82
CA ALA A 373 -12.05 7.98 -14.87
C ALA A 373 -13.32 8.85 -14.74
N ASP A 374 -14.49 8.24 -14.45
CA ASP A 374 -15.73 8.96 -14.18
C ASP A 374 -15.61 9.90 -12.97
N ALA A 375 -14.86 9.49 -11.94
CA ALA A 375 -14.58 10.29 -10.75
C ALA A 375 -13.46 11.35 -10.97
N GLY A 376 -12.88 11.43 -12.17
CA GLY A 376 -11.80 12.37 -12.51
C GLY A 376 -10.44 12.02 -11.90
N TYR A 377 -10.24 10.78 -11.45
CA TYR A 377 -8.94 10.26 -11.04
C TYR A 377 -8.23 9.64 -12.23
N ILE A 378 -6.91 9.77 -12.26
CA ILE A 378 -6.07 9.17 -13.30
C ILE A 378 -5.41 7.89 -12.77
N PRO A 379 -5.85 6.70 -13.24
CA PRO A 379 -5.20 5.44 -12.95
C PRO A 379 -3.75 5.46 -13.40
N SER A 380 -2.86 4.82 -12.65
CA SER A 380 -1.44 4.84 -12.96
C SER A 380 -0.78 3.49 -12.67
N PHE A 381 0.01 3.04 -13.65
CA PHE A 381 0.92 1.91 -13.50
C PHE A 381 2.38 2.37 -13.44
N CYS A 382 2.60 3.64 -13.08
CA CYS A 382 3.91 4.29 -13.09
C CYS A 382 4.93 3.54 -12.20
N THR A 383 6.13 3.41 -12.74
CA THR A 383 7.33 2.88 -12.05
C THR A 383 8.56 3.76 -12.28
N GLY A 384 8.35 5.00 -12.78
CA GLY A 384 9.42 5.92 -13.15
C GLY A 384 10.30 6.38 -11.98
N CYS A 385 9.76 6.50 -10.76
CA CYS A 385 10.59 6.83 -9.60
C CYS A 385 11.63 5.75 -9.33
N TYR A 386 11.15 4.51 -9.22
CA TYR A 386 11.97 3.33 -9.00
C TYR A 386 13.10 3.18 -10.04
N ARG A 387 12.80 3.38 -11.33
CA ARG A 387 13.78 3.22 -12.42
C ARG A 387 14.77 4.36 -12.59
N LYS A 388 14.44 5.54 -12.08
CA LYS A 388 15.33 6.71 -12.05
C LYS A 388 16.16 6.77 -10.76
N GLY A 389 16.06 5.77 -9.88
CA GLY A 389 16.72 5.78 -8.58
C GLY A 389 16.10 6.74 -7.56
N ARG A 390 14.90 7.28 -7.84
CA ARG A 390 14.17 8.15 -6.89
C ARG A 390 13.46 7.28 -5.84
N VAL A 391 14.24 6.75 -4.92
CA VAL A 391 13.82 5.89 -3.79
C VAL A 391 14.35 6.47 -2.49
N GLY A 392 13.75 6.12 -1.35
CA GLY A 392 14.21 6.64 -0.04
C GLY A 392 14.30 8.17 0.01
N HIS A 393 15.50 8.69 0.33
CA HIS A 393 15.75 10.13 0.47
C HIS A 393 15.53 10.92 -0.83
N ASP A 394 16.01 10.42 -1.98
CA ASP A 394 15.90 11.10 -3.27
C ASP A 394 14.44 11.30 -3.70
N PHE A 395 13.55 10.38 -3.32
CA PHE A 395 12.11 10.55 -3.51
C PHE A 395 11.57 11.71 -2.66
N MET A 396 11.99 11.79 -1.39
CA MET A 396 11.50 12.79 -0.44
C MET A 396 11.95 14.20 -0.80
N ASP A 397 13.16 14.37 -1.35
CA ASP A 397 13.67 15.67 -1.80
C ASP A 397 12.85 16.26 -2.95
N LEU A 398 12.20 15.43 -3.76
CA LEU A 398 11.30 15.86 -4.82
C LEU A 398 9.86 16.00 -4.33
N ALA A 399 9.43 15.14 -3.42
CA ALA A 399 8.07 15.13 -2.89
C ALA A 399 7.83 16.33 -1.95
N LYS A 400 8.76 16.62 -1.03
CA LYS A 400 8.65 17.68 -0.02
C LYS A 400 8.37 19.08 -0.60
N PRO A 401 9.11 19.55 -1.62
CA PRO A 401 8.84 20.85 -2.25
C PRO A 401 7.67 20.84 -3.25
N GLY A 402 6.94 19.72 -3.40
CA GLY A 402 5.82 19.59 -4.34
C GLY A 402 6.24 19.49 -5.81
N LEU A 403 7.53 19.26 -6.09
CA LEU A 403 8.06 19.15 -7.46
C LEU A 403 7.70 17.81 -8.11
N ILE A 404 7.42 16.79 -7.29
CA ILE A 404 7.11 15.43 -7.76
C ILE A 404 5.89 15.37 -8.70
N LYS A 405 4.95 16.32 -8.59
CA LYS A 405 3.75 16.36 -9.43
C LYS A 405 4.06 16.60 -10.91
N ASP A 406 5.12 17.35 -11.21
CA ASP A 406 5.57 17.64 -12.59
C ASP A 406 6.10 16.39 -13.30
N PHE A 407 6.43 15.33 -12.54
CA PHE A 407 6.88 14.04 -13.09
C PHE A 407 5.78 12.99 -13.00
N CYS A 408 5.07 12.95 -11.86
CA CYS A 408 4.14 11.87 -11.59
C CYS A 408 2.81 11.98 -12.33
N LEU A 409 2.30 13.19 -12.57
CA LEU A 409 1.08 13.35 -13.38
C LEU A 409 1.32 12.93 -14.84
N PRO A 410 2.38 13.40 -15.52
CA PRO A 410 2.71 12.93 -16.87
C PRO A 410 2.90 11.41 -16.95
N ASN A 411 3.67 10.83 -16.03
CA ASN A 411 3.88 9.39 -16.00
C ASN A 411 2.59 8.61 -15.74
N ALA A 412 1.64 9.17 -14.99
CA ALA A 412 0.32 8.59 -14.85
C ALA A 412 -0.42 8.57 -16.19
N MET A 413 -0.45 9.69 -16.91
CA MET A 413 -1.08 9.82 -18.23
C MET A 413 -0.49 8.84 -19.24
N PHE A 414 0.83 8.70 -19.28
CA PHE A 414 1.50 7.77 -20.18
C PHE A 414 1.07 6.33 -19.89
N THR A 415 1.21 5.88 -18.63
CA THR A 415 0.82 4.51 -18.28
C THR A 415 -0.68 4.26 -18.38
N PHE A 416 -1.50 5.30 -18.23
CA PHE A 416 -2.94 5.19 -18.42
C PHE A 416 -3.28 5.02 -19.89
N GLN A 417 -2.71 5.84 -20.78
CA GLN A 417 -2.91 5.67 -22.22
C GLN A 417 -2.43 4.31 -22.71
N GLU A 418 -1.29 3.82 -22.22
CA GLU A 418 -0.85 2.46 -22.52
C GLU A 418 -1.94 1.44 -22.18
N TYR A 419 -2.57 1.56 -21.01
CA TYR A 419 -3.67 0.68 -20.63
C TYR A 419 -4.89 0.82 -21.58
N LEU A 420 -5.27 2.06 -21.91
CA LEU A 420 -6.41 2.36 -22.76
C LEU A 420 -6.25 1.84 -24.19
N GLU A 421 -5.03 1.87 -24.73
CA GLU A 421 -4.75 1.35 -26.07
C GLU A 421 -4.67 -0.18 -26.12
N ASP A 422 -4.27 -0.80 -25.00
CA ASP A 422 -3.86 -2.20 -24.98
C ASP A 422 -4.90 -3.16 -24.39
N PHE A 423 -5.73 -2.71 -23.45
CA PHE A 423 -6.57 -3.59 -22.63
C PHE A 423 -7.97 -3.09 -22.39
N ALA A 424 -8.20 -1.77 -22.46
CA ALA A 424 -9.47 -1.20 -22.06
C ALA A 424 -10.62 -1.61 -22.99
N SER A 425 -11.82 -1.73 -22.40
CA SER A 425 -13.05 -1.76 -23.19
C SER A 425 -13.25 -0.43 -23.94
N GLU A 426 -14.06 -0.44 -25.01
CA GLU A 426 -14.33 0.79 -25.80
C GLU A 426 -14.92 1.92 -24.94
N GLU A 427 -15.79 1.59 -23.97
CA GLU A 427 -16.35 2.59 -23.06
C GLU A 427 -15.27 3.22 -22.18
N THR A 428 -14.44 2.37 -21.56
CA THR A 428 -13.34 2.80 -20.69
C THR A 428 -12.31 3.60 -21.48
N LYS A 429 -11.99 3.17 -22.71
CA LYS A 429 -11.11 3.88 -23.64
C LYS A 429 -11.61 5.29 -23.92
N ARG A 430 -12.89 5.44 -24.28
CA ARG A 430 -13.51 6.75 -24.55
C ARG A 430 -13.45 7.67 -23.33
N LYS A 431 -13.81 7.18 -22.13
CA LYS A 431 -13.76 7.95 -20.88
C LYS A 431 -12.33 8.38 -20.54
N GLY A 432 -11.40 7.44 -20.62
CA GLY A 432 -10.00 7.66 -20.28
C GLY A 432 -9.30 8.65 -21.21
N LEU A 433 -9.52 8.55 -22.52
CA LEU A 433 -8.94 9.49 -23.49
C LEU A 433 -9.48 10.92 -23.30
N ALA A 434 -10.78 11.08 -23.04
CA ALA A 434 -11.37 12.37 -22.73
C ALA A 434 -10.78 12.98 -21.43
N LEU A 435 -10.51 12.14 -20.42
CA LEU A 435 -9.87 12.59 -19.19
C LEU A 435 -8.42 13.02 -19.42
N ILE A 436 -7.65 12.26 -20.21
CA ILE A 436 -6.27 12.60 -20.57
C ILE A 436 -6.23 13.92 -21.33
N GLU A 437 -7.12 14.13 -22.31
CA GLU A 437 -7.22 15.38 -23.06
C GLU A 437 -7.52 16.56 -22.13
N LYS A 438 -8.54 16.43 -21.26
CA LYS A 438 -8.89 17.44 -20.27
C LYS A 438 -7.69 17.79 -19.39
N MET A 439 -7.03 16.79 -18.80
CA MET A 439 -5.87 17.00 -17.92
C MET A 439 -4.68 17.61 -18.66
N THR A 440 -4.47 17.28 -19.94
CA THR A 440 -3.41 17.87 -20.78
C THR A 440 -3.65 19.36 -20.96
N ASN A 441 -4.90 19.76 -21.23
CA ASN A 441 -5.31 21.15 -21.42
C ASN A 441 -5.24 22.00 -20.13
N GLU A 442 -5.27 21.37 -18.95
CA GLU A 442 -5.12 22.03 -17.65
C GLU A 442 -3.63 22.31 -17.28
N ILE A 443 -2.67 21.81 -18.06
CA ILE A 443 -1.23 22.00 -17.79
C ILE A 443 -0.82 23.44 -18.12
N THR A 444 -0.39 24.17 -17.10
CA THR A 444 -0.04 25.60 -17.23
C THR A 444 1.35 25.88 -17.81
N LYS A 445 2.22 24.86 -17.92
CA LYS A 445 3.60 24.99 -18.41
C LYS A 445 3.68 24.55 -19.90
N PRO A 446 3.79 25.46 -20.88
CA PRO A 446 3.67 25.11 -22.31
C PRO A 446 4.71 24.10 -22.81
N GLN A 447 5.95 24.20 -22.34
CA GLN A 447 7.01 23.25 -22.71
C GLN A 447 6.73 21.83 -22.19
N LEU A 448 6.19 21.73 -20.98
CA LEU A 448 5.82 20.44 -20.37
C LEU A 448 4.61 19.84 -21.09
N GLN A 449 3.58 20.66 -21.36
CA GLN A 449 2.39 20.25 -22.11
C GLN A 449 2.77 19.67 -23.48
N LYS A 450 3.57 20.40 -24.27
CA LYS A 450 4.05 19.92 -25.58
C LYS A 450 4.78 18.58 -25.49
N LYS A 451 5.67 18.42 -24.51
CA LYS A 451 6.42 17.17 -24.31
C LYS A 451 5.50 16.00 -23.93
N ILE A 452 4.43 16.28 -23.19
CA ILE A 452 3.42 15.28 -22.84
C ILE A 452 2.66 14.86 -24.08
N GLU A 453 2.19 15.80 -24.89
CA GLU A 453 1.50 15.52 -26.16
C GLU A 453 2.36 14.67 -27.10
N GLU A 454 3.64 15.00 -27.27
CA GLU A 454 4.58 14.22 -28.10
C GLU A 454 4.74 12.77 -27.62
N ASN A 455 4.79 12.57 -26.29
CA ASN A 455 4.90 11.25 -25.69
C ASN A 455 3.58 10.45 -25.77
N LEU A 456 2.43 11.10 -25.54
CA LEU A 456 1.11 10.48 -25.69
C LEU A 456 0.89 10.02 -27.14
N GLU A 457 1.29 10.82 -28.11
CA GLU A 457 1.25 10.47 -29.54
C GLU A 457 2.19 9.30 -29.87
N SER A 458 3.38 9.26 -29.26
CA SER A 458 4.30 8.13 -29.41
C SER A 458 3.72 6.83 -28.85
N ILE A 459 2.98 6.92 -27.74
CA ILE A 459 2.28 5.77 -27.13
C ILE A 459 1.12 5.31 -28.02
N HIS A 460 0.33 6.24 -28.56
CA HIS A 460 -0.71 5.92 -29.54
C HIS A 460 -0.14 5.15 -30.75
N LYS A 461 1.05 5.54 -31.22
CA LYS A 461 1.79 4.87 -32.31
C LYS A 461 2.45 3.54 -31.92
N GLY A 462 2.29 3.08 -30.68
CA GLY A 462 2.75 1.75 -30.25
C GLY A 462 4.04 1.75 -29.43
N GLN A 463 4.64 2.90 -29.12
CA GLN A 463 5.74 2.95 -28.13
C GLN A 463 5.18 2.66 -26.74
N ARG A 464 5.97 2.00 -25.89
CA ARG A 464 5.59 1.64 -24.53
C ARG A 464 6.73 1.96 -23.60
N ASP A 465 6.38 2.08 -22.32
CA ASP A 465 7.26 2.35 -21.21
C ASP A 465 7.99 3.69 -21.27
N ILE A 466 7.25 4.74 -21.67
CA ILE A 466 7.74 6.12 -21.66
C ILE A 466 7.53 6.72 -20.26
N TYR A 467 8.59 7.31 -19.69
CA TYR A 467 8.53 7.98 -18.40
C TYR A 467 9.53 9.13 -18.29
N PHE A 468 9.19 10.13 -17.49
CA PHE A 468 10.07 11.21 -17.02
C PHE A 468 10.89 10.80 -15.81
#